data_AF-A0A6L4A1W3-F1
#
_entry.id   AF-A0A6L4A1W3-F1
#
_cell.length_a   1.000
_cell.length_b   1.000
_cell.length_c   1.000
_cell.angle_alpha   90.00
_cell.angle_beta   90.00
_cell.angle_gamma   90.00
#
_symmetry.space_group_name_H-M   'P 1'
#
loop_
_entity.id
_entity.type
_entity.pdbx_description
1 polymer ?
#
loop_
_entity_poly.entity_id
_entity_poly.type
_entity_poly.pdbx_seq_one_letter_code
_entity_poly.pdbx_strand_id
1 'polypeptide(L)'
;MPHVITHYDANQPTPPHVFSDSVWIYTHEAELREQFGECWVVVRQDQVLGTGSSYQAALAAAQQQFLDDDQTLTVVVRSIQKRHPFFRPTLSVIMRSFVILC
;
A
#
# COMPACT_ATOMS: atom_id res chain seq x y z
N MET A 1 -18.46 8.80 -20.89
CA MET A 1 -18.17 7.39 -21.20
C MET A 1 -17.71 6.71 -19.91
N PRO A 2 -17.88 5.40 -19.68
CA PRO A 2 -17.47 4.81 -18.40
C PRO A 2 -15.94 4.82 -18.28
N HIS A 3 -15.42 5.43 -17.22
CA HIS A 3 -13.99 5.43 -16.89
C HIS A 3 -13.56 4.02 -16.46
N VAL A 4 -12.61 3.43 -17.19
CA VAL A 4 -12.12 2.07 -16.90
C VAL A 4 -10.83 2.18 -16.10
N ILE A 5 -10.94 2.06 -14.78
CA ILE A 5 -9.76 1.71 -13.97
C ILE A 5 -9.41 0.27 -14.33
N THR A 6 -8.27 0.08 -15.00
CA THR A 6 -7.77 -1.24 -15.35
C THR A 6 -6.80 -1.71 -14.28
N HIS A 7 -7.04 -2.92 -13.79
CA HIS A 7 -6.00 -3.66 -13.09
C HIS A 7 -4.84 -3.91 -14.04
N TYR A 8 -3.63 -3.96 -13.49
CA TYR A 8 -2.46 -4.40 -14.24
C TYR A 8 -2.69 -5.80 -14.82
N ASP A 9 -2.61 -5.91 -16.15
CA ASP A 9 -2.57 -7.17 -16.91
C ASP A 9 -1.11 -7.59 -17.09
N ALA A 10 -0.76 -8.80 -16.64
CA ALA A 10 0.59 -9.36 -16.74
C ALA A 10 1.07 -9.52 -18.20
N ASN A 11 0.16 -9.48 -19.18
CA ASN A 11 0.48 -9.53 -20.60
C ASN A 11 0.80 -8.16 -21.21
N GLN A 12 0.70 -7.07 -20.44
CA GLN A 12 1.07 -5.73 -20.87
C GLN A 12 2.37 -5.28 -20.21
N PRO A 13 3.16 -4.42 -20.89
CA PRO A 13 4.31 -3.78 -20.27
C PRO A 13 3.89 -3.10 -18.97
N THR A 14 4.52 -3.47 -17.85
CA THR A 14 4.22 -2.86 -16.55
C THR A 14 4.46 -1.37 -16.62
N PRO A 15 3.45 -0.53 -16.34
CA PRO A 15 3.66 0.90 -16.29
C PRO A 15 4.71 1.24 -15.23
N PRO A 16 5.62 2.19 -15.51
CA PRO A 16 6.81 2.40 -14.70
C PRO A 16 6.50 2.77 -13.24
N HIS A 17 5.33 3.36 -12.97
CA HIS A 17 4.90 3.75 -11.63
C HIS A 17 4.37 2.60 -10.77
N VAL A 18 3.97 1.47 -11.36
CA VAL A 18 3.34 0.36 -10.59
C VAL A 18 4.30 -0.20 -9.54
N PHE A 19 5.59 -0.33 -9.88
CA PHE A 19 6.59 -0.80 -8.93
C PHE A 19 6.86 0.25 -7.85
N SER A 20 7.05 1.52 -8.22
CA SER A 20 7.32 2.60 -7.25
C SER A 20 6.15 2.80 -6.29
N ASP A 21 4.91 2.80 -6.79
CA ASP A 21 3.71 2.97 -5.96
C ASP A 21 3.53 1.80 -4.98
N SER A 22 3.85 0.58 -5.42
CA SER A 22 3.83 -0.58 -4.54
C SER A 22 4.83 -0.41 -3.38
N VAL A 23 6.06 0.03 -3.69
CA VAL A 23 7.11 0.33 -2.70
C VAL A 23 6.71 1.50 -1.79
N TRP A 24 6.10 2.52 -2.35
CA TRP A 24 5.60 3.68 -1.62
C TRP A 24 4.54 3.27 -0.59
N ILE A 25 3.57 2.44 -0.98
CA ILE A 25 2.55 1.89 -0.05
C ILE A 25 3.22 1.12 1.08
N TYR A 26 4.21 0.26 0.79
CA TYR A 26 4.93 -0.47 1.84
C TYR A 26 5.65 0.46 2.82
N THR A 27 6.27 1.52 2.30
CA THR A 27 7.05 2.48 3.09
C THR A 27 6.14 3.31 4.00
N HIS A 28 4.95 3.68 3.51
CA HIS A 28 3.99 4.53 4.22
C HIS A 28 2.82 3.75 4.85
N GLU A 29 2.90 2.41 4.94
CA GLU A 29 1.80 1.55 5.42
C GLU A 29 1.34 1.93 6.84
N ALA A 30 2.28 2.37 7.70
CA ALA A 30 1.96 2.83 9.05
C ALA A 30 1.15 4.14 9.06
N GLU A 31 1.57 5.11 8.26
CA GLU A 31 0.92 6.43 8.13
C GLU A 31 -0.46 6.29 7.47
N LEU A 32 -0.55 5.53 6.38
CA LEU A 32 -1.81 5.23 5.70
C LEU A 32 -2.82 4.58 6.66
N ARG A 33 -2.35 3.69 7.55
CA ARG A 33 -3.21 3.07 8.54
C ARG A 33 -3.63 4.03 9.65
N GLU A 34 -2.73 4.91 10.10
CA GLU A 34 -3.08 5.93 11.09
C GLU A 34 -4.14 6.90 10.54
N GLN A 35 -4.00 7.27 9.27
CA GLN A 35 -4.88 8.21 8.60
C GLN A 35 -6.23 7.61 8.18
N PHE A 36 -6.23 6.40 7.60
CA PHE A 36 -7.42 5.80 6.97
C PHE A 36 -7.95 4.55 7.68
N GLY A 37 -7.24 4.06 8.71
CA GLY A 37 -7.57 2.81 9.37
C GLY A 37 -7.29 1.57 8.52
N GLU A 38 -7.89 0.44 8.90
CA GLU A 38 -7.83 -0.78 8.09
C GLU A 38 -8.79 -0.68 6.91
N CYS A 39 -8.24 -0.61 5.70
CA CYS A 39 -9.02 -0.41 4.48
C CYS A 39 -8.27 -0.91 3.24
N TRP A 40 -8.93 -0.88 2.10
CA TRP A 40 -8.30 -0.95 0.79
C TRP A 40 -7.96 0.47 0.33
N VAL A 41 -6.74 0.65 -0.17
CA VAL A 41 -6.25 1.92 -0.73
C VAL A 41 -5.95 1.76 -2.21
N VAL A 42 -6.28 2.78 -3.00
CA VAL A 42 -5.91 2.93 -4.41
C VAL A 42 -4.87 4.02 -4.49
N VAL A 43 -3.71 3.73 -5.07
CA VAL A 43 -2.58 4.66 -5.19
C VAL A 43 -2.13 4.75 -6.64
N ARG A 44 -1.72 5.95 -7.05
CA ARG A 44 -1.03 6.23 -8.30
C ARG A 44 -0.02 7.34 -8.09
N GLN A 45 1.22 7.15 -8.56
CA GLN A 45 2.28 8.17 -8.50
C GLN A 45 2.40 8.79 -7.11
N ASP A 46 2.54 7.95 -6.09
CA ASP A 46 2.67 8.35 -4.68
C ASP A 46 1.44 9.10 -4.09
N GLN A 47 0.30 9.13 -4.79
CA GLN A 47 -0.93 9.77 -4.34
C GLN A 47 -2.03 8.75 -4.06
N VAL A 48 -2.68 8.86 -2.90
CA VAL A 48 -3.90 8.11 -2.57
C VAL A 48 -5.06 8.69 -3.38
N LEU A 49 -5.64 7.86 -4.25
CA LEU A 49 -6.76 8.22 -5.12
C LEU A 49 -8.11 7.85 -4.52
N GLY A 50 -8.15 6.86 -3.63
CA GLY A 50 -9.39 6.39 -3.04
C GLY A 50 -9.16 5.33 -1.97
N THR A 51 -10.08 5.25 -1.02
CA THR A 51 -10.08 4.27 0.06
C THR A 51 -11.44 3.62 0.21
N GLY A 52 -11.50 2.38 0.67
CA GLY A 52 -12.77 1.71 0.91
C GLY A 52 -12.67 0.48 1.79
N SER A 53 -13.78 0.07 2.40
CA SER A 53 -13.86 -1.17 3.19
C SER A 53 -13.71 -2.44 2.34
N SER A 54 -13.88 -2.33 1.03
CA SER A 54 -13.69 -3.40 0.06
C SER A 54 -12.90 -2.90 -1.15
N TYR A 55 -12.35 -3.86 -1.91
CA TYR A 55 -11.67 -3.61 -3.18
C TYR A 55 -12.51 -2.73 -4.12
N GLN A 56 -13.79 -3.10 -4.32
CA GLN A 56 -14.72 -2.38 -5.19
C GLN A 56 -15.06 -0.98 -4.66
N ALA A 57 -15.21 -0.83 -3.34
CA ALA A 57 -15.50 0.46 -2.74
C ALA A 57 -14.32 1.43 -2.91
N ALA A 58 -13.08 0.94 -2.76
CA ALA A 58 -11.88 1.74 -2.97
C ALA A 58 -11.73 2.17 -4.44
N LEU A 59 -12.02 1.26 -5.39
CA LEU A 59 -12.06 1.61 -6.81
C LEU A 59 -13.15 2.63 -7.13
N ALA A 60 -14.36 2.46 -6.61
CA ALA A 60 -15.46 3.40 -6.84
C ALA A 60 -15.12 4.80 -6.29
N ALA A 61 -14.50 4.86 -5.11
CA ALA A 61 -14.00 6.11 -4.54
C ALA A 61 -12.93 6.76 -5.43
N ALA A 62 -11.98 5.96 -5.95
CA ALA A 62 -10.99 6.45 -6.89
C ALA A 62 -11.62 6.93 -8.21
N GLN A 63 -12.63 6.23 -8.74
CA GLN A 63 -13.34 6.66 -9.95
C GLN A 63 -14.06 8.00 -9.76
N GLN A 64 -14.66 8.24 -8.59
CA GLN A 64 -15.32 9.51 -8.29
C GLN A 64 -14.34 10.69 -8.25
N GLN A 65 -13.08 10.45 -7.88
CA GLN A 65 -12.05 11.49 -7.85
C GLN A 65 -11.49 11.81 -9.25
N PHE A 66 -11.65 10.92 -10.23
CA PHE A 66 -11.08 11.04 -11.59
C PHE A 66 -12.14 11.08 -12.70
N LEU A 67 -13.26 11.76 -12.44
CA LEU A 67 -14.37 11.91 -13.40
C LEU A 67 -14.02 12.67 -14.69
N ASP A 68 -12.86 13.33 -14.75
CA ASP A 68 -12.50 14.23 -15.85
C ASP A 68 -11.35 13.73 -16.75
N ASP A 69 -10.73 12.57 -16.44
CA ASP A 69 -9.63 12.04 -17.25
C ASP A 69 -10.15 10.93 -18.17
N ASP A 70 -10.22 11.22 -19.49
CA ASP A 70 -10.57 10.25 -20.55
C ASP A 70 -9.45 9.21 -20.80
N GLN A 71 -8.45 9.15 -19.91
CA GLN A 71 -7.32 8.24 -20.00
C GLN A 71 -7.57 6.95 -19.21
N THR A 72 -7.05 5.85 -19.73
CA THR A 72 -6.97 4.60 -18.97
C THR A 72 -5.94 4.76 -17.86
N LEU A 73 -6.40 4.80 -16.60
CA LEU A 73 -5.54 4.93 -15.44
C LEU A 73 -5.16 3.55 -14.90
N THR A 74 -3.87 3.21 -14.97
CA THR A 74 -3.32 2.08 -14.21
C THR A 74 -3.04 2.51 -12.78
N VAL A 75 -3.59 1.79 -11.82
CA VAL A 75 -3.47 2.09 -10.38
C VAL A 75 -2.98 0.86 -9.61
N VAL A 76 -2.38 1.09 -8.45
CA VAL A 76 -2.05 0.03 -7.50
C VAL A 76 -3.11 0.01 -6.41
N VAL A 77 -3.69 -1.15 -6.16
CA VAL A 77 -4.71 -1.33 -5.11
C VAL A 77 -4.22 -2.34 -4.10
N ARG A 78 -4.33 -2.00 -2.81
CA ARG A 78 -3.78 -2.82 -1.74
C ARG A 78 -4.60 -2.74 -0.46
N SER A 79 -4.67 -3.85 0.28
CA SER A 79 -5.22 -3.84 1.63
C SER A 79 -4.16 -3.34 2.62
N ILE A 80 -4.58 -2.37 3.43
CA ILE A 80 -3.89 -1.90 4.63
C ILE A 80 -4.59 -2.59 5.80
N GLN A 81 -3.90 -3.55 6.39
CA GLN A 81 -4.44 -4.35 7.50
C GLN A 81 -3.42 -4.35 8.63
N LYS A 82 -3.90 -4.53 9.86
CA LYS A 82 -3.02 -4.77 10.99
C LYS A 82 -2.41 -6.15 10.82
N ARG A 83 -1.20 -6.19 10.25
CA ARG A 83 -0.35 -7.37 10.34
C ARG A 83 -0.06 -7.58 11.81
N HIS A 84 -0.39 -8.76 12.34
CA HIS A 84 0.22 -9.19 13.59
C HIS A 84 1.72 -9.07 13.38
N PRO A 85 2.46 -8.38 14.27
CA PRO A 85 3.90 -8.32 14.17
C PRO A 85 4.38 -9.77 14.23
N PHE A 86 4.79 -10.33 13.09
CA PHE A 86 5.58 -11.55 13.10
C PHE A 86 6.75 -11.25 14.03
N PHE A 87 6.84 -12.02 15.10
CA PHE A 87 7.88 -11.96 16.10
C PHE A 87 9.20 -11.83 15.37
N ARG A 88 9.78 -10.63 15.31
CA ARG A 88 11.18 -10.49 14.97
C ARG A 88 11.88 -11.23 16.10
N PRO A 89 12.61 -12.34 15.88
CA PRO A 89 13.56 -12.75 16.89
C PRO A 89 14.49 -11.57 17.04
N THR A 90 14.32 -10.83 18.13
CA THR A 90 15.37 -9.96 18.63
C THR A 90 16.56 -10.89 18.77
N LEU A 91 17.54 -10.75 17.88
CA LEU A 91 18.92 -11.07 18.19
C LEU A 91 19.31 -10.13 19.33
N SER A 92 18.77 -10.37 20.52
CA SER A 92 19.39 -10.00 21.77
C SER A 92 20.68 -10.80 21.79
N VAL A 93 21.71 -10.18 21.23
CA VAL A 93 23.08 -10.62 21.40
C VAL A 93 23.26 -10.80 22.90
N ILE A 94 23.44 -12.06 23.27
CA ILE A 94 23.91 -12.50 24.56
C ILE A 94 25.27 -11.83 24.75
N MET A 95 25.32 -10.77 25.54
CA MET A 95 26.57 -10.36 26.19
C MET A 95 26.38 -10.55 27.69
N ARG A 96 26.37 -11.83 28.06
CA ARG A 96 26.64 -12.28 29.44
C ARG A 96 28.12 -12.01 29.74
N SER A 97 28.35 -11.54 30.96
CA SER A 97 29.56 -11.73 31.75
C SER A 97 30.75 -10.81 31.46
N PHE A 98 30.90 -9.79 32.30
CA PHE A 98 32.16 -9.60 33.02
C PHE A 98 31.85 -9.50 34.52
N VAL A 99 32.03 -10.63 35.20
CA VAL A 99 32.35 -10.68 36.64
C VAL A 99 33.80 -10.22 36.77
N ILE A 100 34.11 -9.38 37.76
CA ILE A 100 35.19 -9.60 38.74
C ILE A 100 34.88 -8.70 39.94
N LEU A 101 34.49 -9.35 41.02
CA LEU A 101 34.63 -8.87 42.40
C LEU A 101 36.02 -9.31 42.84
N CYS A 102 36.89 -8.36 43.20
CA CYS A 102 38.00 -8.52 44.14
C CYS A 102 38.24 -7.14 44.76
#